data_AF-A0A830HEC6-F1
#
_entry.id   AF-A0A830HEC6-F1
#
_cell.length_a   1.000
_cell.length_b   1.000
_cell.length_c   1.000
_cell.angle_alpha   90.00
_cell.angle_beta   90.00
_cell.angle_gamma   90.00
#
_symmetry.space_group_name_H-M   'P 1'
#
loop_
_entity.id
_entity.type
_entity.pdbx_description
1 polymer ?
#
loop_
_entity_poly.entity_id
_entity_poly.type
_entity_poly.pdbx_seq_one_letter_code
_entity_poly.pdbx_strand_id
1 'polypeptide(L)'
;MKVTSVTLLKHNGENTDPFLLGNAVELSSFGFFQRGTVKEMLVFVSRTICKRTANGVRQSVAHEEYMGHVYNKNGVVAIIFCDKEYPARSAFCIVNKVLDDYVGKMGDAWTGVSADSTDGDAVCQEAIEKYQDPAQADKLLAIQRELDETKVILHNTIDSVLQRGEKLDSLVEKSSDLSMASQMFYKQARKQNACCGFM
;
A
#
# COMPACT_ATOMS: atom_id res chain seq x y z
N MET A 1 4.97 -16.27 -0.71
CA MET A 1 4.28 -15.56 -1.83
C MET A 1 2.80 -15.35 -1.54
N LYS A 2 2.45 -14.25 -0.87
CA LYS A 2 1.07 -13.81 -0.61
C LYS A 2 0.92 -12.32 -0.85
N VAL A 3 -0.29 -11.92 -1.20
CA VAL A 3 -0.71 -10.51 -1.17
C VAL A 3 -1.33 -10.26 0.19
N THR A 4 -0.75 -9.33 0.95
CA THR A 4 -1.17 -9.00 2.32
C THR A 4 -2.23 -7.91 2.35
N SER A 5 -2.16 -6.92 1.45
CA SER A 5 -3.18 -5.89 1.35
C SER A 5 -3.23 -5.22 -0.01
N VAL A 6 -4.40 -4.67 -0.33
CA VAL A 6 -4.66 -3.81 -1.47
C VAL A 6 -5.42 -2.59 -0.95
N THR A 7 -4.90 -1.41 -1.22
CA THR A 7 -5.43 -0.14 -0.72
C THR A 7 -5.60 0.84 -1.88
N LEU A 8 -6.77 1.46 -1.96
CA LEU A 8 -7.12 2.55 -2.87
C LEU A 8 -7.20 3.86 -2.11
N LEU A 9 -6.57 4.90 -2.64
CA LEU A 9 -6.46 6.22 -2.03
C LEU A 9 -6.68 7.31 -3.08
N LYS A 10 -7.22 8.46 -2.65
CA LYS A 10 -7.21 9.70 -3.41
C LYS A 10 -6.06 10.57 -2.95
N HIS A 11 -5.16 10.91 -3.86
CA HIS A 11 -4.09 11.88 -3.63
C HIS A 11 -4.65 13.30 -3.59
N ASN A 12 -4.33 14.05 -2.53
CA ASN A 12 -4.81 15.42 -2.32
C ASN A 12 -3.66 16.45 -2.35
N GLY A 13 -2.54 16.12 -2.98
CA GLY A 13 -1.31 16.90 -2.90
C GLY A 13 -0.39 16.45 -1.75
N GLU A 14 0.80 17.03 -1.69
CA GLU A 14 1.83 16.63 -0.71
C GLU A 14 1.59 17.17 0.72
N ASN A 15 0.69 18.15 0.86
CA ASN A 15 0.43 18.84 2.12
C ASN A 15 -0.85 18.38 2.83
N THR A 16 -1.74 17.71 2.10
CA THR A 16 -3.02 17.21 2.61
C THR A 16 -2.98 15.71 2.67
N ASP A 17 -3.58 15.12 3.69
CA ASP A 17 -3.61 13.67 3.81
C ASP A 17 -4.49 13.05 2.71
N PRO A 18 -4.04 11.95 2.08
CA PRO A 18 -4.86 11.24 1.11
C PRO A 18 -6.16 10.72 1.75
N PHE A 19 -7.25 10.63 0.99
CA PHE A 19 -8.48 9.98 1.48
C PHE A 19 -8.49 8.50 1.10
N LEU A 20 -8.89 7.64 2.04
CA LEU A 20 -9.08 6.22 1.81
C LEU A 20 -10.33 6.03 0.94
N LEU A 21 -10.19 5.29 -0.15
CA LEU A 21 -11.29 4.97 -1.06
C LEU A 21 -11.73 3.52 -0.91
N GLY A 22 -10.80 2.64 -0.53
CA GLY A 22 -11.10 1.28 -0.18
C GLY A 22 -9.88 0.52 0.30
N ASN A 23 -10.10 -0.54 1.07
CA ASN A 23 -9.03 -1.39 1.60
C ASN A 23 -9.50 -2.83 1.77
N ALA A 24 -8.65 -3.76 1.35
CA ALA A 24 -8.77 -5.16 1.69
C ALA A 24 -7.46 -5.65 2.29
N VAL A 25 -7.52 -6.65 3.18
CA VAL A 25 -6.36 -7.25 3.82
C VAL A 25 -6.52 -8.76 3.95
N GLU A 26 -5.44 -9.50 3.76
CA GLU A 26 -5.33 -10.93 4.03
C GLU A 26 -4.27 -11.14 5.10
N LEU A 27 -4.72 -11.28 6.36
CA LEU A 27 -3.87 -11.33 7.55
C LEU A 27 -3.98 -12.67 8.29
N SER A 28 -4.40 -13.74 7.61
CA SER A 28 -4.54 -15.08 8.22
C SER A 28 -3.23 -15.62 8.83
N SER A 29 -2.08 -15.21 8.29
CA SER A 29 -0.74 -15.55 8.82
C SER A 29 -0.41 -14.87 10.15
N PHE A 30 -1.12 -13.79 10.50
CA PHE A 30 -0.91 -13.07 11.76
C PHE A 30 -1.81 -13.61 12.86
N GLY A 31 -1.31 -13.56 14.10
CA GLY A 31 -2.10 -13.91 15.28
C GLY A 31 -3.37 -13.07 15.35
N PHE A 32 -4.50 -13.70 15.71
CA PHE A 32 -5.82 -13.06 15.67
C PHE A 32 -5.86 -11.66 16.31
N PHE A 33 -5.24 -11.51 17.49
CA PHE A 33 -5.19 -10.25 18.22
C PHE A 33 -4.25 -9.19 17.64
N GLN A 34 -3.32 -9.56 16.76
CA GLN A 34 -2.40 -8.64 16.08
C GLN A 34 -2.99 -8.07 14.79
N ARG A 35 -3.96 -8.76 14.18
CA ARG A 35 -4.52 -8.40 12.86
C ARG A 35 -5.07 -6.98 12.82
N GLY A 36 -5.73 -6.52 13.89
CA GLY A 36 -6.22 -5.14 13.99
C GLY A 36 -5.09 -4.11 13.87
N THR A 37 -4.02 -4.30 14.63
CA THR A 37 -2.85 -3.44 14.59
C THR A 37 -2.13 -3.48 13.25
N VAL A 38 -1.98 -4.66 12.65
CA VAL A 38 -1.35 -4.78 11.33
C VAL A 38 -2.17 -4.05 10.26
N LYS A 39 -3.52 -4.16 10.31
CA LYS A 39 -4.40 -3.43 9.40
C LYS A 39 -4.23 -1.91 9.53
N GLU A 40 -4.22 -1.37 10.75
CA GLU A 40 -4.00 0.05 11.01
C GLU A 40 -2.64 0.52 10.46
N MET A 41 -1.57 -0.26 10.70
CA MET A 41 -0.23 0.04 10.18
C MET A 41 -0.18 0.04 8.65
N LEU A 42 -0.83 -0.93 7.99
CA LEU A 42 -0.89 -0.98 6.53
C LEU A 42 -1.59 0.24 5.94
N VAL A 43 -2.69 0.71 6.54
CA VAL A 43 -3.37 1.93 6.10
C VAL A 43 -2.48 3.16 6.31
N PHE A 44 -1.87 3.31 7.48
CA PHE A 44 -0.95 4.40 7.79
C PHE A 44 0.22 4.49 6.80
N VAL A 45 0.89 3.37 6.53
CA VAL A 45 2.00 3.32 5.57
C VAL A 45 1.50 3.60 4.16
N SER A 46 0.31 3.08 3.78
CA SER A 46 -0.31 3.37 2.48
C SER A 46 -0.53 4.88 2.27
N ARG A 47 -1.09 5.59 3.27
CA ARG A 47 -1.25 7.05 3.18
C ARG A 47 0.08 7.77 3.08
N THR A 48 1.07 7.34 3.86
CA THR A 48 2.42 7.93 3.85
C THR A 48 3.07 7.80 2.47
N ILE A 49 3.04 6.62 1.86
CA ILE A 49 3.58 6.38 0.52
C ILE A 49 2.78 7.15 -0.54
N CYS A 50 1.45 7.13 -0.47
CA CYS A 50 0.58 7.85 -1.40
C CYS A 50 0.92 9.34 -1.45
N LYS A 51 1.00 9.99 -0.28
CA LYS A 51 1.34 11.43 -0.16
C LYS A 51 2.66 11.80 -0.84
N ARG A 52 3.60 10.85 -0.94
CA ARG A 52 4.94 11.02 -1.54
C ARG A 52 5.07 10.43 -2.95
N THR A 53 3.99 9.88 -3.50
CA THR A 53 3.95 9.38 -4.88
C THR A 53 3.33 10.44 -5.78
N ALA A 54 4.14 11.13 -6.59
CA ALA A 54 3.64 12.11 -7.55
C ALA A 54 2.79 11.47 -8.66
N ASN A 55 1.96 12.27 -9.34
CA ASN A 55 1.12 11.78 -10.42
C ASN A 55 1.95 11.12 -11.54
N GLY A 56 1.49 9.97 -12.04
CA GLY A 56 2.14 9.19 -13.09
C GLY A 56 3.32 8.36 -12.60
N VAL A 57 3.68 8.45 -11.32
CA VAL A 57 4.85 7.75 -10.76
C VAL A 57 4.48 6.37 -10.25
N ARG A 58 5.31 5.38 -10.60
CA ARG A 58 5.32 4.04 -10.03
C ARG A 58 6.50 3.89 -9.07
N GLN A 59 6.25 3.37 -7.88
CA GLN A 59 7.31 3.12 -6.90
C GLN A 59 7.15 1.74 -6.28
N SER A 60 8.26 1.18 -5.82
CA SER A 60 8.28 0.00 -4.96
C SER A 60 9.05 0.32 -3.70
N VAL A 61 8.52 -0.06 -2.54
CA VAL A 61 9.07 0.24 -1.22
C VAL A 61 9.27 -1.08 -0.50
N ALA A 62 10.52 -1.45 -0.26
CA ALA A 62 10.85 -2.64 0.50
C ALA A 62 10.80 -2.34 2.01
N HIS A 63 10.34 -3.31 2.79
CA HIS A 63 10.44 -3.29 4.25
C HIS A 63 10.53 -4.73 4.78
N GLU A 64 11.71 -5.10 5.28
CA GLU A 64 12.00 -6.46 5.72
C GLU A 64 11.65 -7.49 4.61
N GLU A 65 10.77 -8.44 4.89
CA GLU A 65 10.33 -9.50 3.98
C GLU A 65 9.16 -9.08 3.07
N TYR A 66 8.69 -7.83 3.18
CA TYR A 66 7.56 -7.31 2.44
C TYR A 66 7.97 -6.27 1.39
N MET A 67 7.15 -6.15 0.35
CA MET A 67 7.27 -5.14 -0.69
C MET A 67 5.93 -4.46 -0.92
N GLY A 68 5.94 -3.13 -0.89
CA GLY A 68 4.81 -2.29 -1.26
C GLY A 68 4.99 -1.75 -2.68
N HIS A 69 4.10 -2.07 -3.61
CA HIS A 69 4.10 -1.52 -4.97
C HIS A 69 2.97 -0.50 -5.12
N VAL A 70 3.30 0.69 -5.59
CA VAL A 70 2.37 1.82 -5.69
C VAL A 70 2.35 2.41 -7.10
N TYR A 71 1.17 2.82 -7.55
CA TYR A 71 1.02 3.66 -8.73
C TYR A 71 0.00 4.77 -8.46
N ASN A 72 0.39 6.01 -8.75
CA ASN A 72 -0.52 7.15 -8.79
C ASN A 72 -0.94 7.42 -10.24
N LYS A 73 -2.20 7.15 -10.56
CA LYS A 73 -2.82 7.38 -11.87
C LYS A 73 -3.81 8.53 -11.78
N ASN A 74 -3.35 9.72 -12.17
CA ASN A 74 -4.14 10.95 -12.20
C ASN A 74 -4.77 11.36 -10.87
N GLY A 75 -4.16 10.99 -9.74
CA GLY A 75 -4.65 11.30 -8.40
C GLY A 75 -5.40 10.15 -7.73
N VAL A 76 -5.76 9.08 -8.44
CA VAL A 76 -6.16 7.81 -7.80
C VAL A 76 -4.91 6.97 -7.63
N VAL A 77 -4.69 6.49 -6.41
CA VAL A 77 -3.49 5.74 -6.03
C VAL A 77 -3.90 4.37 -5.55
N ALA A 78 -3.28 3.33 -6.10
CA ALA A 78 -3.41 1.97 -5.61
C ALA A 78 -2.06 1.50 -5.07
N ILE A 79 -2.10 0.83 -3.93
CA ILE A 79 -0.94 0.26 -3.24
C ILE A 79 -1.25 -1.19 -2.93
N ILE A 80 -0.33 -2.09 -3.29
CA ILE A 80 -0.38 -3.50 -2.90
C ILE A 80 0.83 -3.80 -2.02
N PHE A 81 0.59 -4.44 -0.87
CA PHE A 81 1.65 -5.04 -0.07
C PHE A 81 1.63 -6.55 -0.27
N CYS A 82 2.79 -7.12 -0.54
CA CYS A 82 2.99 -8.54 -0.74
C CYS A 82 4.34 -8.99 -0.18
N ASP A 83 4.54 -10.30 -0.09
CA ASP A 83 5.87 -10.85 0.19
C ASP A 83 6.85 -10.40 -0.91
N LYS A 84 8.12 -10.20 -0.57
CA LYS A 84 9.19 -9.80 -1.51
C LYS A 84 9.38 -10.79 -2.67
N GLU A 85 9.03 -12.06 -2.44
CA GLU A 85 9.07 -13.11 -3.45
C GLU A 85 7.96 -12.98 -4.50
N TYR A 86 6.89 -12.23 -4.21
CA TYR A 86 5.79 -12.02 -5.15
C TYR A 86 6.30 -11.21 -6.36
N PRO A 87 6.05 -11.63 -7.61
CA PRO A 87 6.68 -10.99 -8.76
C PRO A 87 6.21 -9.54 -8.90
N ALA A 88 7.16 -8.59 -8.93
CA ALA A 88 6.85 -7.17 -9.01
C ALA A 88 6.00 -6.81 -10.24
N ARG A 89 6.22 -7.49 -11.38
CA ARG A 89 5.42 -7.31 -12.60
C ARG A 89 3.95 -7.67 -12.37
N SER A 90 3.70 -8.83 -11.76
CA SER A 90 2.36 -9.28 -11.39
C SER A 90 1.70 -8.29 -10.43
N ALA A 91 2.45 -7.80 -9.43
CA ALA A 91 1.95 -6.78 -8.50
C ALA A 91 1.52 -5.48 -9.21
N PHE A 92 2.34 -4.95 -10.12
CA PHE A 92 1.98 -3.75 -10.88
C PHE A 92 0.80 -3.97 -11.84
N CYS A 93 0.64 -5.16 -12.41
CA CYS A 93 -0.56 -5.51 -13.16
C CYS A 93 -1.82 -5.42 -12.30
N ILE A 94 -1.77 -5.95 -11.08
CA ILE A 94 -2.89 -5.90 -10.14
C ILE A 94 -3.20 -4.45 -9.77
N VAL A 95 -2.17 -3.66 -9.44
CA VAL A 95 -2.31 -2.23 -9.14
C VAL A 95 -3.00 -1.48 -10.28
N ASN A 96 -2.58 -1.67 -11.53
CA ASN A 96 -3.25 -1.05 -12.68
C ASN A 96 -4.69 -1.53 -12.83
N LYS A 97 -4.95 -2.84 -12.68
CA LYS A 97 -6.29 -3.41 -12.83
C LYS A 97 -7.26 -2.86 -11.77
N VAL A 98 -6.81 -2.77 -10.52
CA VAL A 98 -7.59 -2.21 -9.40
C VAL A 98 -7.93 -0.73 -9.66
N LEU A 99 -6.99 0.05 -10.18
CA LEU A 99 -7.23 1.44 -10.59
C LEU A 99 -8.27 1.52 -11.71
N ASP A 100 -8.10 0.70 -12.77
CA ASP A 100 -8.99 0.71 -13.92
C ASP A 100 -10.42 0.27 -13.55
N ASP A 101 -10.56 -0.73 -12.68
CA ASP A 101 -11.86 -1.22 -12.21
C ASP A 101 -12.57 -0.18 -11.33
N TYR A 102 -11.84 0.44 -10.41
CA TYR A 102 -12.40 1.47 -9.55
C TYR A 102 -12.83 2.70 -10.35
N VAL A 103 -11.96 3.23 -11.22
CA VAL A 103 -12.29 4.37 -12.09
C VAL A 103 -13.39 4.02 -13.08
N GLY A 104 -13.38 2.82 -13.66
CA GLY A 104 -14.44 2.35 -14.56
C GLY A 104 -15.81 2.27 -13.88
N LYS A 105 -15.85 1.90 -12.60
CA LYS A 105 -17.09 1.84 -11.81
C LYS A 105 -17.58 3.21 -11.32
N MET A 106 -16.66 4.07 -10.88
CA MET A 106 -16.99 5.36 -10.26
C MET A 106 -17.07 6.53 -11.27
N GLY A 107 -16.54 6.37 -12.48
CA GLY A 107 -16.38 7.45 -13.45
C GLY A 107 -15.54 8.58 -12.85
N ASP A 108 -16.00 9.83 -12.98
CA ASP A 108 -15.32 10.99 -12.39
C ASP A 108 -15.74 11.29 -10.94
N ALA A 109 -16.68 10.53 -10.36
CA ALA A 109 -17.22 10.82 -9.03
C ALA A 109 -16.16 10.75 -7.92
N TRP A 110 -15.13 9.92 -8.09
CA TRP A 110 -14.03 9.80 -7.12
C TRP A 110 -13.27 11.13 -6.94
N THR A 111 -13.26 12.00 -7.95
CA THR A 111 -12.59 13.31 -7.88
C THR A 111 -13.25 14.24 -6.85
N GLY A 112 -14.53 14.03 -6.56
CA GLY A 112 -15.29 14.80 -5.56
C GLY A 112 -15.14 14.30 -4.13
N VAL A 113 -14.52 13.13 -3.90
CA VAL A 113 -14.41 12.54 -2.55
C VAL A 113 -13.57 13.44 -1.64
N SER A 114 -14.15 13.83 -0.49
CA SER A 114 -13.55 14.76 0.47
C SER A 114 -13.35 14.17 1.87
N ALA A 115 -13.55 12.87 2.02
CA ALA A 115 -13.38 12.12 3.26
C ALA A 115 -13.11 10.64 2.92
N ASP A 116 -12.72 9.85 3.92
CA ASP A 116 -12.58 8.41 3.75
C ASP A 116 -13.92 7.76 3.37
N SER A 117 -13.85 6.73 2.53
CA SER A 117 -14.98 5.98 2.00
C SER A 117 -14.61 4.51 1.83
N THR A 118 -15.62 3.67 1.62
CA THR A 118 -15.49 2.22 1.39
C THR A 118 -15.97 1.81 0.00
N ASP A 119 -16.13 2.77 -0.92
CA ASP A 119 -16.69 2.53 -2.27
C ASP A 119 -15.82 1.57 -3.10
N GLY A 120 -14.50 1.56 -2.82
CA GLY A 120 -13.51 0.71 -3.44
C GLY A 120 -13.28 -0.64 -2.76
N ASP A 121 -13.89 -0.92 -1.60
CA ASP A 121 -13.62 -2.13 -0.82
C ASP A 121 -13.88 -3.41 -1.62
N ALA A 122 -14.98 -3.44 -2.39
CA ALA A 122 -15.33 -4.59 -3.22
C ALA A 122 -14.26 -4.87 -4.30
N VAL A 123 -13.68 -3.83 -4.91
CA VAL A 123 -12.62 -3.97 -5.91
C VAL A 123 -11.32 -4.46 -5.26
N CYS A 124 -10.97 -3.91 -4.10
CA CYS A 124 -9.82 -4.36 -3.34
C CYS A 124 -9.95 -5.83 -2.90
N GLN A 125 -11.15 -6.23 -2.45
CA GLN A 125 -11.42 -7.60 -1.98
C GLN A 125 -11.32 -8.60 -3.13
N GLU A 126 -11.94 -8.32 -4.27
CA GLU A 126 -11.84 -9.18 -5.46
C GLU A 126 -10.37 -9.36 -5.89
N ALA A 127 -9.59 -8.27 -5.87
CA ALA A 127 -8.18 -8.32 -6.22
C ALA A 127 -7.37 -9.19 -5.26
N ILE A 128 -7.58 -9.05 -3.94
CA ILE A 128 -6.88 -9.89 -2.95
C ILE A 128 -7.22 -11.37 -3.15
N GLU A 129 -8.49 -11.72 -3.30
CA GLU A 129 -8.92 -13.12 -3.42
C GLU A 129 -8.39 -13.76 -4.70
N LYS A 130 -8.49 -13.04 -5.83
CA LYS A 130 -8.14 -13.56 -7.15
C LYS A 130 -6.64 -13.66 -7.37
N TYR A 131 -5.86 -12.71 -6.86
CA TYR A 131 -4.44 -12.59 -7.19
C TYR A 131 -3.51 -13.07 -6.07
N GLN A 132 -4.01 -13.82 -5.08
CA GLN A 132 -3.14 -14.65 -4.24
C GLN A 132 -2.28 -15.60 -5.07
N ASP A 133 -2.84 -16.13 -6.17
CA ASP A 133 -2.11 -16.88 -7.19
C ASP A 133 -1.52 -15.93 -8.25
N PRO A 134 -0.18 -15.76 -8.32
CA PRO A 134 0.46 -14.89 -9.30
C PRO A 134 0.14 -15.26 -10.75
N ALA A 135 -0.15 -16.53 -11.05
CA ALA A 135 -0.49 -16.96 -12.41
C ALA A 135 -1.80 -16.34 -12.92
N GLN A 136 -2.70 -15.91 -12.03
CA GLN A 136 -3.89 -15.16 -12.43
C GLN A 136 -3.55 -13.74 -12.90
N ALA A 137 -2.48 -13.14 -12.35
CA ALA A 137 -2.00 -11.84 -12.79
C ALA A 137 -1.27 -11.93 -14.14
N ASP A 138 -0.69 -13.08 -14.49
CA ASP A 138 -0.03 -13.29 -15.80
C ASP A 138 -1.01 -13.15 -16.98
N LYS A 139 -2.29 -13.46 -16.77
CA LYS A 139 -3.35 -13.22 -17.75
C LYS A 139 -3.56 -11.72 -18.03
N LEU A 140 -3.27 -10.86 -17.05
CA LEU A 140 -3.26 -9.41 -17.23
C LEU A 140 -1.99 -8.96 -17.97
N LEU A 141 -0.84 -9.56 -17.66
CA LEU A 141 0.45 -9.24 -18.29
C LEU A 141 0.44 -9.44 -19.81
N ALA A 142 -0.28 -10.45 -20.31
CA ALA A 142 -0.41 -10.69 -21.75
C ALA A 142 -1.04 -9.50 -22.50
N ILE A 143 -1.81 -8.65 -21.81
CA ILE A 143 -2.52 -7.50 -22.36
C ILE A 143 -1.73 -6.20 -22.14
N GLN A 144 -0.99 -6.09 -21.03
CA GLN A 144 -0.25 -4.88 -20.62
C GLN A 144 1.23 -4.92 -21.04
N ARG A 145 1.52 -4.63 -22.32
CA ARG A 145 2.90 -4.39 -22.79
C ARG A 145 3.53 -3.09 -22.25
N GLU A 146 2.72 -2.15 -21.78
CA GLU A 146 3.16 -0.80 -21.36
C GLU A 146 3.96 -0.78 -20.03
N LEU A 147 3.93 -1.88 -19.26
CA LEU A 147 4.62 -1.93 -17.97
C LEU A 147 6.14 -2.01 -18.10
N ASP A 148 6.65 -2.62 -19.16
CA ASP A 148 8.10 -2.82 -19.36
C ASP A 148 8.84 -1.52 -19.72
N GLU A 149 8.14 -0.52 -20.27
CA GLU A 149 8.72 0.76 -20.65
C GLU A 149 8.67 1.80 -19.50
N THR A 150 7.93 1.51 -18.43
CA THR A 150 7.77 2.47 -17.33
C THR A 150 8.86 2.33 -16.29
N LYS A 151 9.58 3.43 -16.02
CA LYS A 151 10.52 3.51 -14.89
C LYS A 151 9.80 3.34 -13.55
N VAL A 152 10.20 2.32 -12.79
CA VAL A 152 9.78 2.12 -11.40
C VAL A 152 10.88 2.64 -10.47
N ILE A 153 10.51 3.53 -9.54
CA ILE A 153 11.44 4.00 -8.51
C ILE A 153 11.49 2.94 -7.39
N LEU A 154 12.68 2.45 -7.06
CA LEU A 154 12.87 1.47 -6.00
C LEU A 154 13.43 2.14 -4.73
N HIS A 155 12.74 1.91 -3.63
CA HIS A 155 13.11 2.31 -2.28
C HIS A 155 13.44 1.05 -1.48
N ASN A 156 14.62 0.99 -0.87
CA ASN A 156 15.07 -0.17 -0.09
C ASN A 156 14.45 -0.22 1.32
N THR A 157 13.95 0.92 1.80
CA THR A 157 13.29 1.05 3.10
C THR A 157 12.13 2.04 2.99
N ILE A 158 11.16 1.95 3.90
CA ILE A 158 10.10 2.96 4.02
C ILE A 158 10.71 4.34 4.33
N ASP A 159 11.79 4.41 5.10
CA ASP A 159 12.46 5.67 5.43
C ASP A 159 12.98 6.43 4.19
N SER A 160 13.33 5.75 3.10
CA SER A 160 13.79 6.43 1.88
C SER A 160 12.67 7.14 1.10
N VAL A 161 11.40 6.85 1.45
CA VAL A 161 10.22 7.57 0.94
C VAL A 161 9.96 8.86 1.74
N LEU A 162 10.47 8.95 2.96
CA LEU A 162 10.22 10.07 3.87
C LEU A 162 11.02 11.31 3.48
N GLN A 163 10.59 12.48 3.98
CA GLN A 163 11.34 13.71 3.77
C GLN A 163 12.65 13.70 4.57
N ARG A 164 13.64 14.47 4.09
CA ARG A 164 14.92 14.59 4.79
C ARG A 164 14.71 15.14 6.21
N GLY A 165 15.14 14.38 7.21
CA GLY A 165 15.00 14.74 8.63
C GLY A 165 13.71 14.26 9.28
N GLU A 166 12.81 13.64 8.53
CA GLU A 166 11.62 12.97 9.03
C GLU A 166 11.96 11.52 9.44
N LYS A 167 11.33 11.01 10.49
CA LYS A 167 11.50 9.63 10.96
C LYS A 167 10.14 8.96 11.03
N LEU A 168 10.08 7.68 10.64
CA LEU A 168 8.86 6.88 10.70
C LEU A 168 8.26 6.87 12.12
N ASP A 169 9.10 6.80 13.16
CA ASP A 169 8.65 6.82 14.55
C ASP A 169 7.87 8.10 14.91
N SER A 170 8.33 9.25 14.43
CA SER A 170 7.68 10.53 14.68
C SER A 170 6.35 10.65 13.93
N LEU A 171 6.21 9.97 12.79
CA LEU A 171 4.96 9.89 12.05
C LEU A 171 3.97 8.95 12.75
N VAL A 172 4.44 7.81 13.25
CA VAL A 172 3.61 6.86 14.03
C VAL A 172 3.01 7.53 15.26
N GLU A 173 3.80 8.31 16.00
CA GLU A 173 3.33 9.01 17.21
C GLU A 173 2.26 10.07 16.95
N LYS A 174 2.28 10.69 15.76
CA LYS A 174 1.37 11.77 15.38
C LYS A 174 0.17 11.29 14.56
N SER A 175 0.18 10.03 14.13
CA SER A 175 -0.84 9.48 13.23
C SER A 175 -2.19 9.33 13.92
N SER A 176 -3.25 9.79 13.26
CA SER A 176 -4.64 9.51 13.62
C SER A 176 -5.15 8.17 13.07
N ASP A 177 -4.39 7.51 12.17
CA ASP A 177 -4.74 6.19 11.63
C ASP A 177 -4.40 5.05 12.60
N LEU A 178 -3.60 5.32 13.64
CA LEU A 178 -3.10 4.31 14.57
C LEU A 178 -3.73 4.49 15.95
N SER A 179 -4.31 3.42 16.48
CA SER A 179 -4.72 3.37 17.88
C SER A 179 -3.50 3.41 18.81
N MET A 180 -3.71 3.82 20.07
CA MET A 180 -2.65 3.78 21.09
C MET A 180 -2.03 2.37 21.23
N ALA A 181 -2.85 1.33 21.09
CA ALA A 181 -2.39 -0.05 21.11
C ALA A 181 -1.44 -0.35 19.94
N SER A 182 -1.78 0.08 18.73
CA SER A 182 -0.93 -0.09 17.54
C SER A 182 0.37 0.70 17.62
N GLN A 183 0.32 1.94 18.11
CA GLN A 183 1.53 2.74 18.36
C GLN A 183 2.46 2.06 19.38
N MET A 184 1.91 1.53 20.49
CA MET A 184 2.69 0.80 21.49
C MET A 184 3.27 -0.49 20.92
N PHE A 185 2.48 -1.25 20.15
CA PHE A 185 2.92 -2.48 19.49
C PHE A 185 4.11 -2.22 18.57
N TYR A 186 4.02 -1.21 17.70
CA TYR A 186 5.13 -0.83 16.82
C TYR A 186 6.40 -0.48 17.61
N LYS A 187 6.28 0.35 18.66
CA LYS A 187 7.41 0.71 19.53
C LYS A 187 8.04 -0.52 20.20
N GLN A 188 7.21 -1.45 20.66
CA GLN A 188 7.68 -2.66 21.34
C GLN A 188 8.39 -3.61 20.37
N ALA A 189 7.83 -3.83 19.18
CA ALA A 189 8.45 -4.65 18.14
C ALA A 189 9.83 -4.11 17.73
N ARG A 190 9.94 -2.78 17.54
CA ARG A 190 11.24 -2.15 17.24
C ARG A 190 12.27 -2.33 18.34
N LYS A 191 11.88 -2.20 19.62
CA LYS A 191 12.78 -2.43 20.75
C LYS A 191 13.28 -3.87 20.81
N GLN A 192 12.39 -4.84 20.57
CA GLN A 192 12.75 -6.26 20.56
C GLN A 192 13.73 -6.60 19.42
N ASN A 193 13.52 -6.04 18.23
CA ASN A 193 14.44 -6.25 17.10
C ASN A 193 15.78 -5.51 17.26
N ALA A 194 15.83 -4.40 18.01
CA ALA A 194 17.07 -3.66 18.28
C ALA A 194 18.02 -4.40 19.24
N CYS A 195 17.50 -5.26 20.12
CA CYS A 195 18.32 -6.01 21.09
C CYS A 195 19.11 -7.18 20.48
N CYS A 196 18.93 -7.48 19.20
CA CYS A 196 19.65 -8.56 18.51
C CYS A 196 20.78 -8.06 17.57
N GLY A 197 21.09 -6.76 17.59
CA GLY A 197 22.19 -6.17 16.80
C GLY A 197 23.56 -6.15 17.49
N PHE A 198 23.65 -6.67 18.72
CA PHE A 198 24.89 -6.81 19.50
C PHE A 198 25.07 -8.27 19.94
N MET A 199 25.40 -9.14 18.98
CA MET A 199 26.12 -10.40 19.20
C MET A 199 26.86 -10.76 17.91
#